data_AF-A0A929RQW4-F1
#
_entry.id   AF-A0A929RQW4-F1
#
_cell.length_a   1.000
_cell.length_b   1.000
_cell.length_c   1.000
_cell.angle_alpha   90.00
_cell.angle_beta   90.00
_cell.angle_gamma   90.00
#
_symmetry.space_group_name_H-M   'P 1'
#
loop_
_entity.id
_entity.type
_entity.pdbx_description
1 polymer ?
#
loop_
_entity_poly.entity_id
_entity_poly.type
_entity_poly.pdbx_seq_one_letter_code
_entity_poly.pdbx_strand_id
1 'polypeptide(L)'
;ECTDLDHVVIEVPTRALTTIPGEASFRFIGEPGASVYMLPQAVLGKHVHGDIDPHLWHDIHNAQAYVRVIRDTLISVDPGGEATYRANAAAYLTRLDELDATVASTIASIPSERRKLVTTNDAYAYLANAYGLTVAGFVAPNPSVEPSIADRIKLQATLTDSSIPAVFLEPNLARTRSTLRTAATDAGVDICPLYGDTLDDQAPTYIDMMEHNARSLARCLGGKEMP
;
A
#
# COMPACT_ATOMS: atom_id res chain seq x y z
N GLU A 1 -31.14 -0.05 -29.68
CA GLU A 1 -30.62 -1.35 -29.24
C GLU A 1 -29.28 -1.10 -28.57
N CYS A 2 -29.17 -1.50 -27.30
CA CYS A 2 -28.00 -1.26 -26.45
C CYS A 2 -26.84 -2.14 -26.90
N THR A 3 -25.68 -1.53 -27.14
CA THR A 3 -24.42 -2.23 -27.30
C THR A 3 -23.91 -2.68 -25.94
N ASP A 4 -23.71 -3.99 -25.85
CA ASP A 4 -23.33 -4.79 -24.69
C ASP A 4 -21.91 -4.42 -24.16
N LEU A 5 -21.77 -4.35 -22.83
CA LEU A 5 -20.56 -3.93 -22.10
C LEU A 5 -19.69 -5.12 -21.65
N ASP A 6 -20.02 -6.34 -22.06
CA ASP A 6 -19.33 -7.57 -21.63
C ASP A 6 -18.04 -7.89 -22.41
N HIS A 7 -17.35 -6.87 -22.93
CA HIS A 7 -16.04 -7.03 -23.54
C HIS A 7 -14.93 -6.84 -22.50
N VAL A 8 -14.28 -7.97 -22.19
CA VAL A 8 -12.99 -8.13 -21.52
C VAL A 8 -12.05 -6.94 -21.77
N VAL A 9 -11.70 -6.22 -20.71
CA VAL A 9 -10.50 -5.38 -20.68
C VAL A 9 -9.43 -6.14 -19.90
N ILE A 10 -8.63 -6.96 -20.60
CA ILE A 10 -7.22 -7.11 -20.20
C ILE A 10 -6.54 -5.88 -20.80
N GLU A 11 -6.53 -4.77 -20.08
CA GLU A 11 -5.69 -3.65 -20.47
C GLU A 11 -4.77 -3.27 -19.32
N VAL A 12 -3.71 -4.06 -19.23
CA VAL A 12 -2.39 -3.52 -18.96
C VAL A 12 -1.48 -4.05 -20.07
N PRO A 13 -1.09 -3.26 -21.09
CA PRO A 13 0.13 -3.58 -21.80
C PRO A 13 1.22 -3.63 -20.74
N THR A 14 1.80 -4.80 -20.57
CA THR A 14 2.50 -5.16 -19.33
C THR A 14 3.86 -4.49 -19.22
N ARG A 15 4.34 -3.91 -20.32
CA ARG A 15 5.72 -3.52 -20.60
C ARG A 15 5.69 -2.57 -21.79
N ALA A 16 5.95 -1.28 -21.64
CA ALA A 16 6.73 -0.63 -22.70
C ALA A 16 8.16 -1.09 -22.45
N LEU A 17 8.79 -1.75 -23.42
CA LEU A 17 10.25 -1.84 -23.40
C LEU A 17 10.72 -0.39 -23.41
N THR A 18 11.13 0.10 -22.26
CA THR A 18 11.47 1.50 -22.07
C THR A 18 12.89 1.55 -21.55
N THR A 19 13.55 2.64 -21.86
CA THR A 19 14.90 2.90 -21.39
C THR A 19 14.82 3.51 -19.99
N ILE A 20 15.68 3.05 -19.10
CA ILE A 20 15.78 3.60 -17.74
C ILE A 20 16.05 5.12 -17.84
N PRO A 21 15.18 5.98 -17.27
CA PRO A 21 15.38 7.42 -17.28
C PRO A 21 16.70 7.83 -16.62
N GLY A 22 17.32 8.92 -17.09
CA GLY A 22 18.60 9.41 -16.57
C GLY A 22 18.56 9.98 -15.15
N GLU A 23 17.37 10.10 -14.56
CA GLU A 23 17.16 10.62 -13.21
C GLU A 23 17.67 9.63 -12.15
N ALA A 24 18.24 10.15 -11.06
CA ALA A 24 18.81 9.33 -10.01
C ALA A 24 17.79 8.39 -9.33
N SER A 25 16.51 8.77 -9.33
CA SER A 25 15.38 8.00 -8.81
C SER A 25 15.18 6.66 -9.51
N PHE A 26 15.63 6.46 -10.75
CA PHE A 26 15.42 5.22 -11.51
C PHE A 26 16.65 4.30 -11.57
N ARG A 27 17.79 4.71 -11.01
CA ARG A 27 19.04 3.91 -11.04
C ARG A 27 18.94 2.56 -10.32
N PHE A 28 17.98 2.41 -9.41
CA PHE A 28 17.76 1.12 -8.75
C PHE A 28 17.20 0.05 -9.70
N ILE A 29 16.68 0.46 -10.86
CA ILE A 29 16.11 -0.40 -11.88
C ILE A 29 17.20 -0.84 -12.89
N GLY A 30 18.39 -0.19 -12.88
CA GLY A 30 19.53 -0.48 -13.76
C GLY A 30 20.22 0.77 -14.33
N GLU A 31 21.10 0.58 -15.32
CA GLU A 31 21.85 1.66 -15.96
C GLU A 31 20.96 2.53 -16.87
N PRO A 32 21.09 3.87 -16.83
CA PRO A 32 20.37 4.75 -17.75
C PRO A 32 20.51 4.31 -19.22
N GLY A 33 19.40 4.19 -19.93
CA GLY A 33 19.40 3.70 -21.31
C GLY A 33 19.32 2.18 -21.48
N ALA A 34 19.44 1.39 -20.42
CA ALA A 34 19.17 -0.05 -20.49
C ALA A 34 17.66 -0.30 -20.63
N SER A 35 17.30 -1.33 -21.39
CA SER A 35 15.91 -1.76 -21.56
C SER A 35 15.42 -2.41 -20.27
N VAL A 36 14.35 -1.86 -19.69
CA VAL A 36 13.71 -2.44 -18.52
C VAL A 36 12.19 -2.44 -18.65
N TYR A 37 11.59 -3.30 -17.85
CA TYR A 37 10.16 -3.47 -17.77
C TYR A 37 9.62 -2.70 -16.57
N MET A 38 9.28 -1.42 -16.79
CA MET A 38 8.67 -0.57 -15.76
C MET A 38 7.18 -0.87 -15.59
N LEU A 39 6.73 -0.93 -14.33
CA LEU A 39 5.31 -1.02 -14.01
C LEU A 39 4.62 0.30 -14.41
N PRO A 40 3.49 0.26 -15.15
CA PRO A 40 2.88 1.44 -15.77
C PRO A 40 2.44 2.55 -14.80
N GLN A 41 2.37 2.28 -13.50
CA GLN A 41 2.13 3.31 -12.50
C GLN A 41 3.27 4.33 -12.34
N ALA A 42 4.48 4.02 -12.83
CA ALA A 42 5.56 4.99 -12.83
C ALA A 42 5.31 6.17 -13.80
N VAL A 43 4.27 6.13 -14.66
CA VAL A 43 4.06 7.14 -15.72
C VAL A 43 2.62 7.69 -15.83
N LEU A 44 1.58 7.08 -15.27
CA LEU A 44 0.19 7.54 -15.50
C LEU A 44 -0.57 7.80 -14.19
N GLY A 45 -0.60 9.07 -13.79
CA GLY A 45 -1.34 9.57 -12.63
C GLY A 45 -2.85 9.63 -12.82
N LYS A 46 -3.54 8.49 -12.70
CA LYS A 46 -4.98 8.46 -12.38
C LYS A 46 -5.29 7.35 -11.38
N HIS A 47 -5.77 7.74 -10.21
CA HIS A 47 -6.22 6.84 -9.15
C HIS A 47 -7.44 6.01 -9.61
N VAL A 48 -7.50 4.74 -9.20
CA VAL A 48 -8.59 3.79 -9.54
C VAL A 48 -9.92 4.17 -8.87
N HIS A 49 -9.90 5.12 -7.92
CA HIS A 49 -11.03 5.47 -7.04
C HIS A 49 -11.74 6.79 -7.40
N GLY A 50 -11.42 7.39 -8.54
CA GLY A 50 -11.85 8.74 -8.95
C GLY A 50 -10.68 9.71 -8.98
N ASP A 51 -10.96 11.02 -9.08
CA ASP A 51 -9.89 12.03 -9.18
C ASP A 51 -9.09 12.19 -7.86
N ILE A 52 -9.62 11.69 -6.73
CA ILE A 52 -9.00 11.79 -5.41
C ILE A 52 -8.84 10.38 -4.82
N ASP A 53 -7.62 10.06 -4.39
CA ASP A 53 -7.31 8.86 -3.61
C ASP A 53 -8.02 8.90 -2.23
N PRO A 54 -8.89 7.92 -1.91
CA PRO A 54 -9.65 7.91 -0.66
C PRO A 54 -8.88 7.37 0.54
N HIS A 55 -7.67 6.81 0.39
CA HIS A 55 -6.97 6.07 1.44
C HIS A 55 -6.14 6.97 2.38
N LEU A 56 -6.70 8.14 2.73
CA LEU A 56 -6.01 9.16 3.52
C LEU A 56 -5.58 8.66 4.91
N TRP A 57 -6.28 7.66 5.46
CA TRP A 57 -6.07 7.16 6.82
C TRP A 57 -4.72 6.47 7.01
N HIS A 58 -4.02 6.11 5.94
CA HIS A 58 -2.67 5.56 6.06
C HIS A 58 -1.62 6.59 6.52
N ASP A 59 -1.95 7.89 6.46
CA ASP A 59 -1.21 8.93 7.14
C ASP A 59 -1.88 9.23 8.49
N ILE A 60 -1.14 9.06 9.59
CA ILE A 60 -1.67 9.27 10.94
C ILE A 60 -2.06 10.73 11.16
N HIS A 61 -1.39 11.69 10.52
CA HIS A 61 -1.75 13.10 10.60
C HIS A 61 -3.15 13.37 10.02
N ASN A 62 -3.54 12.64 8.96
CA ASN A 62 -4.89 12.69 8.41
C ASN A 62 -5.90 12.04 9.37
N ALA A 63 -5.56 10.91 9.99
CA ALA A 63 -6.41 10.29 11.01
C ALA A 63 -6.63 11.21 12.22
N GLN A 64 -5.63 11.98 12.64
CA GLN A 64 -5.80 13.01 13.66
C GLN A 64 -6.78 14.11 13.22
N ALA A 65 -6.78 14.50 11.94
CA ALA A 65 -7.77 15.42 11.40
C ALA A 65 -9.18 14.81 11.46
N TYR A 66 -9.33 13.52 11.18
CA TYR A 66 -10.62 12.81 11.29
C TYR A 66 -11.15 12.87 12.73
N VAL A 67 -10.29 12.62 13.72
CA VAL A 67 -10.66 12.68 15.14
C VAL A 67 -11.16 14.08 15.52
N ARG A 68 -10.52 15.15 15.04
CA ARG A 68 -10.95 16.54 15.28
C ARG A 68 -12.33 16.80 14.66
N VAL A 69 -12.55 16.37 13.41
CA VAL A 69 -13.85 16.51 12.73
C VAL A 69 -14.95 15.73 13.44
N ILE A 70 -14.68 14.49 13.84
CA ILE A 70 -15.64 13.65 14.60
C ILE A 70 -16.00 14.33 15.92
N ARG A 71 -15.01 14.79 16.69
CA ARG A 71 -15.22 15.53 17.94
C ARG A 71 -16.13 16.74 17.72
N ASP A 72 -15.80 17.60 16.77
CA ASP A 72 -16.53 18.86 16.55
C ASP A 72 -17.95 18.61 16.04
N THR A 73 -18.14 17.56 15.24
CA THR A 73 -19.46 17.12 14.78
C THR A 73 -20.31 16.58 15.93
N LEU A 74 -19.73 15.74 16.79
CA LEU A 74 -20.42 15.21 17.97
C LEU A 74 -20.84 16.33 18.94
N ILE A 75 -19.97 17.31 19.17
CA ILE A 75 -20.30 18.50 19.99
C ILE A 75 -21.45 19.29 19.37
N SER A 76 -21.46 19.46 18.04
CA SER A 76 -22.53 20.20 17.36
C SER A 76 -23.89 19.51 17.45
N VAL A 77 -23.91 18.17 17.45
CA VAL A 77 -25.16 17.38 17.50
C VAL A 77 -25.61 17.13 18.94
N ASP A 78 -24.65 17.00 19.86
CA ASP A 78 -24.88 16.78 21.30
C ASP A 78 -23.98 17.72 22.14
N PRO A 79 -24.39 18.98 22.36
CA PRO A 79 -23.62 19.93 23.16
C PRO A 79 -23.46 19.51 24.64
N GLY A 80 -24.37 18.69 25.17
CA GLY A 80 -24.30 18.19 26.55
C GLY A 80 -23.11 17.24 26.77
N GLY A 81 -22.68 16.53 25.73
CA GLY A 81 -21.52 15.64 25.76
C GLY A 81 -20.17 16.33 25.55
N GLU A 82 -20.12 17.65 25.39
CA GLU A 82 -18.92 18.38 24.92
C GLU A 82 -17.65 18.06 25.73
N ALA A 83 -17.74 18.11 27.06
CA ALA A 83 -16.59 17.84 27.92
C ALA A 83 -16.03 16.42 27.70
N THR A 84 -16.91 15.43 27.54
CA THR A 84 -16.55 14.03 27.28
C THR A 84 -15.88 13.88 25.91
N TYR A 85 -16.46 14.45 24.85
CA TYR A 85 -15.90 14.35 23.49
C TYR A 85 -14.53 15.03 23.40
N ARG A 86 -14.35 16.20 24.04
CA ARG A 86 -13.05 16.88 24.09
C ARG A 86 -12.01 16.07 24.84
N ALA A 87 -12.36 15.52 26.01
CA ALA A 87 -11.44 14.70 26.80
C ALA A 87 -11.01 13.43 26.04
N ASN A 88 -11.97 12.71 25.44
CA ASN A 88 -11.69 11.50 24.66
C ASN A 88 -10.83 11.80 23.43
N ALA A 89 -11.15 12.87 22.68
CA ALA A 89 -10.37 13.28 21.52
C ALA A 89 -8.94 13.67 21.90
N ALA A 90 -8.75 14.42 23.00
CA ALA A 90 -7.41 14.78 23.47
C ALA A 90 -6.58 13.54 23.86
N ALA A 91 -7.19 12.60 24.58
CA ALA A 91 -6.53 11.35 24.95
C ALA A 91 -6.16 10.51 23.71
N TYR A 92 -7.06 10.39 22.74
CA TYR A 92 -6.81 9.61 21.53
C TYR A 92 -5.78 10.29 20.59
N LEU A 93 -5.81 11.62 20.47
CA LEU A 93 -4.80 12.37 19.71
C LEU A 93 -3.39 12.16 20.27
N THR A 94 -3.25 12.13 21.59
CA THR A 94 -1.96 11.82 22.24
C THR A 94 -1.46 10.42 21.86
N ARG A 95 -2.36 9.42 21.84
CA ARG A 95 -2.01 8.06 21.39
C ARG A 95 -1.62 8.01 19.90
N LEU A 96 -2.24 8.85 19.06
CA LEU A 96 -1.89 8.95 17.65
C LEU A 96 -0.53 9.62 17.44
N ASP A 97 -0.16 10.62 18.26
CA ASP A 97 1.18 11.22 18.22
C ASP A 97 2.26 10.19 18.60
N GLU A 98 2.02 9.41 19.65
CA GLU A 98 2.93 8.32 20.07
C GLU A 98 3.05 7.22 19.01
N LEU A 99 1.93 6.87 18.38
CA LEU A 99 1.88 5.91 17.29
C LEU A 99 2.66 6.41 16.06
N ASP A 100 2.46 7.67 15.65
CA ASP A 100 3.18 8.26 14.51
C ASP A 100 4.70 8.21 14.73
N ALA A 101 5.17 8.63 15.91
CA ALA A 101 6.58 8.57 16.26
C ALA A 101 7.13 7.13 16.17
N THR A 102 6.36 6.17 16.67
CA THR A 102 6.73 4.74 16.64
C THR A 102 6.82 4.25 15.20
N VAL A 103 5.75 4.41 14.40
CA VAL A 103 5.66 4.00 13.00
C VAL A 103 6.77 4.63 12.16
N ALA A 104 6.98 5.95 12.30
CA ALA A 104 8.01 6.68 11.59
C ALA A 104 9.41 6.15 11.92
N SER A 105 9.71 5.89 13.21
CA SER A 105 11.01 5.37 13.62
C SER A 105 11.26 3.95 13.10
N THR A 106 10.23 3.10 13.11
CA THR A 106 10.28 1.72 12.60
C THR A 106 10.52 1.70 11.09
N ILE A 107 9.77 2.49 10.32
CA ILE A 107 9.95 2.58 8.87
C ILE A 107 11.30 3.22 8.51
N ALA A 108 11.74 4.24 9.25
CA ALA A 108 13.04 4.86 9.05
C ALA A 108 14.22 3.90 9.28
N SER A 109 14.02 2.81 10.01
CA SER A 109 15.05 1.78 10.20
C SER A 109 15.30 0.93 8.95
N ILE A 110 14.37 0.93 7.99
CA ILE A 110 14.49 0.21 6.72
C ILE A 110 15.57 0.89 5.86
N PRO A 111 16.52 0.14 5.26
CA PRO A 111 17.49 0.70 4.32
C PRO A 111 16.78 1.43 3.17
N SER A 112 17.24 2.64 2.85
CA SER A 112 16.57 3.55 1.90
C SER A 112 16.27 2.91 0.54
N GLU A 113 17.19 2.10 0.04
CA GLU A 113 17.14 1.38 -1.21
C GLU A 113 16.07 0.28 -1.23
N ARG A 114 15.65 -0.21 -0.05
CA ARG A 114 14.63 -1.23 0.17
C ARG A 114 13.26 -0.67 0.53
N ARG A 115 13.08 0.65 0.65
CA ARG A 115 11.79 1.32 0.97
C ARG A 115 10.81 1.37 -0.19
N LYS A 116 10.72 0.27 -0.95
CA LYS A 116 9.86 0.16 -2.13
C LYS A 116 8.73 -0.81 -1.84
N LEU A 117 7.50 -0.34 -2.03
CA LEU A 117 6.30 -1.12 -1.85
C LEU A 117 5.85 -1.68 -3.19
N VAL A 118 5.60 -2.98 -3.22
CA VAL A 118 4.78 -3.61 -4.24
C VAL A 118 3.56 -4.19 -3.55
N THR A 119 2.38 -3.72 -3.92
CA THR A 119 1.12 -4.00 -3.21
C THR A 119 0.13 -4.70 -4.12
N THR A 120 -1.03 -5.12 -3.61
CA THR A 120 -2.10 -5.71 -4.46
C THR A 120 -3.20 -4.75 -4.90
N ASN A 121 -3.14 -3.51 -4.43
CA ASN A 121 -4.08 -2.43 -4.68
C ASN A 121 -3.36 -1.08 -4.57
N ASP A 122 -3.90 -0.09 -5.27
CA ASP A 122 -3.44 1.29 -5.27
C ASP A 122 -4.00 2.06 -4.07
N ALA A 123 -3.54 1.73 -2.87
CA ALA A 123 -4.09 2.24 -1.61
C ALA A 123 -3.07 2.95 -0.71
N TYR A 124 -1.77 2.85 -1.00
CA TYR A 124 -0.73 3.16 -0.01
C TYR A 124 0.06 4.44 -0.31
N ALA A 125 -0.45 5.32 -1.19
CA ALA A 125 0.24 6.56 -1.56
C ALA A 125 0.44 7.48 -0.35
N TYR A 126 -0.59 7.65 0.50
CA TYR A 126 -0.49 8.43 1.74
C TYR A 126 0.51 7.83 2.74
N LEU A 127 0.51 6.50 2.89
CA LEU A 127 1.50 5.79 3.72
C LEU A 127 2.92 6.11 3.23
N ALA A 128 3.12 6.00 1.92
CA ALA A 128 4.42 6.17 1.31
C ALA A 128 4.93 7.61 1.45
N ASN A 129 4.04 8.59 1.24
CA ASN A 129 4.37 10.00 1.43
C ASN A 129 4.70 10.33 2.90
N ALA A 130 3.89 9.85 3.85
CA ALA A 130 4.07 10.15 5.27
C ALA A 130 5.39 9.60 5.82
N TYR A 131 5.80 8.40 5.40
CA TYR A 131 6.93 7.69 6.01
C TYR A 131 8.13 7.46 5.08
N GLY A 132 8.19 8.16 3.94
CA GLY A 132 9.33 8.12 3.04
C GLY A 132 9.55 6.76 2.36
N LEU A 133 8.46 6.13 1.93
CA LEU A 133 8.47 4.93 1.08
C LEU A 133 8.19 5.35 -0.37
N THR A 134 8.37 4.42 -1.29
CA THR A 134 7.98 4.59 -2.70
C THR A 134 7.08 3.44 -3.11
N VAL A 135 5.89 3.74 -3.62
CA VAL A 135 5.06 2.72 -4.28
C VAL A 135 5.69 2.44 -5.64
N ALA A 136 6.35 1.30 -5.79
CA ALA A 136 6.99 0.89 -7.03
C ALA A 136 5.99 0.29 -8.03
N GLY A 137 4.83 -0.15 -7.54
CA GLY A 137 3.67 -0.53 -8.33
C GLY A 137 2.74 -1.43 -7.54
N PHE A 138 1.62 -1.82 -8.16
CA PHE A 138 0.70 -2.81 -7.59
C PHE A 138 0.45 -3.96 -8.57
N VAL A 139 0.13 -5.13 -8.01
CA VAL A 139 -0.35 -6.31 -8.72
C VAL A 139 -1.84 -6.45 -8.44
N ALA A 140 -2.70 -5.97 -9.34
CA ALA A 140 -4.15 -6.12 -9.19
C ALA A 140 -4.62 -7.42 -9.86
N PRO A 141 -5.08 -8.43 -9.10
CA PRO A 141 -5.84 -9.53 -9.69
C PRO A 141 -7.31 -9.15 -9.84
N ASN A 142 -7.92 -9.54 -10.97
CA ASN A 142 -9.38 -9.56 -11.10
C ASN A 142 -9.92 -10.71 -10.24
N PRO A 143 -10.71 -10.45 -9.18
CA PRO A 143 -11.21 -11.50 -8.29
C PRO A 143 -12.27 -12.40 -8.95
N SER A 144 -12.81 -12.01 -10.11
CA SER A 144 -13.88 -12.72 -10.80
C SER A 144 -13.38 -13.70 -11.88
N VAL A 145 -12.07 -13.73 -12.17
CA VAL A 145 -11.51 -14.55 -13.26
C VAL A 145 -10.18 -15.16 -12.84
N GLU A 146 -10.03 -16.48 -13.04
CA GLU A 146 -8.76 -17.18 -12.82
C GLU A 146 -7.69 -16.65 -13.82
N PRO A 147 -6.50 -16.21 -13.35
CA PRO A 147 -5.45 -15.69 -14.22
C PRO A 147 -4.97 -16.72 -15.25
N SER A 148 -4.80 -16.28 -16.50
CA SER A 148 -4.26 -17.13 -17.58
C SER A 148 -2.80 -17.52 -17.31
N ILE A 149 -2.30 -18.56 -18.00
CA ILE A 149 -0.88 -18.98 -17.91
C ILE A 149 0.05 -17.82 -18.31
N ALA A 150 -0.33 -17.04 -19.34
CA ALA A 150 0.45 -15.89 -19.79
C ALA A 150 0.54 -14.79 -18.71
N ASP A 151 -0.54 -14.58 -17.94
CA ASP A 151 -0.57 -13.59 -16.85
C ASP A 151 0.31 -14.02 -15.69
N ARG A 152 0.34 -15.32 -15.37
CA ARG A 152 1.22 -15.88 -14.34
C ARG A 152 2.70 -15.73 -14.71
N ILE A 153 3.06 -16.01 -15.97
CA ILE A 153 4.44 -15.85 -16.47
C ILE A 153 4.87 -14.37 -16.38
N LYS A 154 3.98 -13.44 -16.75
CA LYS A 154 4.26 -11.99 -16.64
C LYS A 154 4.43 -11.54 -15.19
N LEU A 155 3.56 -12.00 -14.29
CA LEU A 155 3.67 -11.72 -12.86
C LEU A 155 4.99 -12.26 -12.30
N GLN A 156 5.33 -13.51 -12.59
CA GLN A 156 6.59 -14.11 -12.16
C GLN A 156 7.80 -13.32 -12.69
N ALA A 157 7.81 -12.96 -13.97
CA ALA A 157 8.89 -12.16 -14.56
C ALA A 157 9.03 -10.77 -13.91
N THR A 158 7.93 -10.11 -13.53
CA THR A 158 7.97 -8.84 -12.79
C THR A 158 8.58 -9.02 -11.39
N LEU A 159 8.26 -10.12 -10.71
CA LEU A 159 8.78 -10.43 -9.38
C LEU A 159 10.26 -10.85 -9.41
N THR A 160 10.72 -11.50 -10.48
CA THR A 160 12.12 -11.94 -10.63
C THR A 160 13.06 -10.82 -11.12
N ASP A 161 12.59 -9.93 -12.00
CA ASP A 161 13.43 -8.91 -12.68
C ASP A 161 13.67 -7.66 -11.83
N SER A 162 12.92 -7.53 -10.73
CA SER A 162 13.06 -6.41 -9.81
C SER A 162 13.71 -6.91 -8.53
N SER A 163 14.69 -6.19 -8.00
CA SER A 163 15.27 -6.40 -6.66
C SER A 163 14.27 -6.10 -5.53
N ILE A 164 13.00 -6.49 -5.70
CA ILE A 164 11.89 -6.32 -4.78
C ILE A 164 12.06 -7.36 -3.67
N PRO A 165 12.25 -6.93 -2.42
CA PRO A 165 12.40 -7.86 -1.31
C PRO A 165 11.07 -8.53 -0.90
N ALA A 166 9.92 -7.89 -1.13
CA ALA A 166 8.62 -8.44 -0.74
C ALA A 166 7.43 -7.83 -1.53
N VAL A 167 6.34 -8.60 -1.63
CA VAL A 167 5.02 -8.14 -2.05
C VAL A 167 4.08 -8.07 -0.85
N PHE A 168 3.33 -6.98 -0.76
CA PHE A 168 2.40 -6.73 0.32
C PHE A 168 0.96 -7.03 -0.09
N LEU A 169 0.27 -7.77 0.78
CA LEU A 169 -1.07 -8.29 0.52
C LEU A 169 -1.97 -8.07 1.72
N GLU A 170 -3.18 -7.59 1.49
CA GLU A 170 -4.16 -7.46 2.56
C GLU A 170 -4.63 -8.83 3.07
N PRO A 171 -4.71 -9.03 4.40
CA PRO A 171 -5.07 -10.33 4.98
C PRO A 171 -6.42 -10.88 4.52
N ASN A 172 -7.42 -10.02 4.39
CA ASN A 172 -8.76 -10.36 3.88
C ASN A 172 -8.73 -10.93 2.45
N LEU A 173 -7.71 -10.60 1.66
CA LEU A 173 -7.55 -11.02 0.26
C LEU A 173 -6.52 -12.15 0.10
N ALA A 174 -5.84 -12.56 1.18
CA ALA A 174 -4.84 -13.63 1.15
C ALA A 174 -5.42 -15.00 0.73
N ARG A 175 -6.69 -15.24 1.04
CA ARG A 175 -7.38 -16.50 0.70
C ARG A 175 -7.78 -16.60 -0.76
N THR A 176 -8.06 -15.47 -1.42
CA THR A 176 -8.56 -15.43 -2.80
C THR A 176 -7.44 -15.24 -3.84
N ARG A 177 -6.20 -15.04 -3.38
CA ARG A 177 -5.02 -14.74 -4.23
C ARG A 177 -3.97 -15.84 -4.23
N SER A 178 -4.41 -17.09 -4.44
CA SER A 178 -3.52 -18.26 -4.52
C SER A 178 -2.46 -18.15 -5.63
N THR A 179 -2.83 -17.52 -6.75
CA THR A 179 -1.97 -17.35 -7.93
C THR A 179 -0.78 -16.42 -7.69
N LEU A 180 -1.02 -15.29 -7.03
CA LEU A 180 0.04 -14.38 -6.58
C LEU A 180 0.97 -15.08 -5.60
N ARG A 181 0.41 -15.88 -4.68
CA ARG A 181 1.20 -16.64 -3.72
C ARG A 181 2.15 -17.62 -4.39
N THR A 182 1.65 -18.41 -5.34
CA THR A 182 2.50 -19.32 -6.10
C THR A 182 3.57 -18.57 -6.89
N ALA A 183 3.21 -17.51 -7.61
CA ALA A 183 4.18 -16.75 -8.41
C ALA A 183 5.28 -16.09 -7.56
N ALA A 184 4.96 -15.57 -6.37
CA ALA A 184 5.93 -14.99 -5.46
C ALA A 184 6.86 -16.06 -4.86
N THR A 185 6.31 -17.19 -4.43
CA THR A 185 7.10 -18.33 -3.95
C THR A 185 8.05 -18.85 -5.04
N ASP A 186 7.57 -19.02 -6.27
CA ASP A 186 8.40 -19.48 -7.40
C ASP A 186 9.49 -18.46 -7.78
N ALA A 187 9.25 -17.17 -7.53
CA ALA A 187 10.22 -16.10 -7.72
C ALA A 187 11.15 -15.86 -6.51
N GLY A 188 10.94 -16.56 -5.39
CA GLY A 188 11.70 -16.34 -4.15
C GLY A 188 11.41 -15.00 -3.46
N VAL A 189 10.24 -14.42 -3.70
CA VAL A 189 9.80 -13.14 -3.13
C VAL A 189 8.86 -13.39 -1.96
N ASP A 190 9.13 -12.75 -0.82
CA ASP A 190 8.29 -12.87 0.37
C ASP A 190 6.92 -12.20 0.16
N ILE A 191 5.87 -12.81 0.71
CA ILE A 191 4.54 -12.17 0.82
C ILE A 191 4.30 -11.75 2.25
N CYS A 192 4.00 -10.48 2.43
CA CYS A 192 3.85 -9.88 3.73
C CYS A 192 2.47 -9.24 3.91
N PRO A 193 1.82 -9.44 5.07
CA PRO A 193 0.53 -8.82 5.33
C PRO A 193 0.68 -7.30 5.40
N LEU A 194 -0.23 -6.57 4.77
CA LEU A 194 -0.34 -5.12 4.91
C LEU A 194 -1.83 -4.78 4.84
N TYR A 195 -2.38 -4.26 5.92
CA TYR A 195 -3.79 -3.87 6.00
C TYR A 195 -4.03 -2.58 5.20
N GLY A 196 -5.07 -2.58 4.36
CA GLY A 196 -5.55 -1.42 3.62
C GLY A 196 -6.87 -0.91 4.19
N ASP A 197 -7.96 -1.61 3.89
CA ASP A 197 -9.32 -1.07 4.01
C ASP A 197 -10.14 -1.64 5.18
N THR A 198 -9.64 -2.68 5.86
CA THR A 198 -10.42 -3.42 6.86
C THR A 198 -9.64 -3.68 8.14
N LEU A 199 -10.36 -3.70 9.27
CA LEU A 199 -9.88 -4.21 10.56
C LEU A 199 -10.34 -5.68 10.73
N ASP A 200 -9.64 -6.43 11.57
CA ASP A 200 -9.99 -7.82 11.92
C ASP A 200 -9.64 -8.15 13.37
N ASP A 201 -9.65 -9.42 13.75
CA ASP A 201 -9.31 -9.89 15.10
C ASP A 201 -7.82 -9.73 15.45
N GLN A 202 -6.93 -9.65 14.45
CA GLN A 202 -5.48 -9.46 14.61
C GLN A 202 -5.08 -7.98 14.63
N ALA A 203 -5.89 -7.11 14.00
CA ALA A 203 -5.78 -5.66 14.04
C ALA A 203 -7.16 -5.04 14.32
N PRO A 204 -7.67 -5.12 15.58
CA PRO A 204 -9.04 -4.73 15.90
C PRO A 204 -9.24 -3.21 15.99
N THR A 205 -8.17 -2.44 16.07
CA THR A 205 -8.22 -0.98 16.07
C THR A 205 -7.31 -0.38 15.00
N TYR A 206 -7.54 0.89 14.67
CA TYR A 206 -6.67 1.65 13.78
C TYR A 206 -5.20 1.67 14.26
N ILE A 207 -4.99 1.77 15.58
CA ILE A 207 -3.66 1.75 16.18
C ILE A 207 -3.00 0.40 15.89
N ASP A 208 -3.69 -0.70 16.18
CA ASP A 208 -3.18 -2.06 15.95
C ASP A 208 -2.86 -2.30 14.47
N MET A 209 -3.69 -1.77 13.57
CA MET A 209 -3.50 -1.86 12.12
C MET A 209 -2.22 -1.14 11.68
N MET A 210 -2.01 0.10 12.12
CA MET A 210 -0.82 0.88 11.75
C MET A 210 0.46 0.29 12.34
N GLU A 211 0.40 -0.18 13.59
CA GLU A 211 1.50 -0.92 14.21
C GLU A 211 1.83 -2.22 13.48
N HIS A 212 0.80 -2.99 13.09
CA HIS A 212 1.00 -4.21 12.30
C HIS A 212 1.70 -3.87 10.99
N ASN A 213 1.18 -2.87 10.27
CA ASN A 213 1.74 -2.44 9.00
C ASN A 213 3.21 -2.05 9.14
N ALA A 214 3.56 -1.24 10.15
CA ALA A 214 4.95 -0.87 10.42
C ALA A 214 5.85 -2.09 10.71
N ARG A 215 5.40 -3.03 11.56
CA ARG A 215 6.12 -4.29 11.85
C ARG A 215 6.32 -5.13 10.60
N SER A 216 5.29 -5.26 9.77
CA SER A 216 5.35 -6.06 8.55
C SER A 216 6.30 -5.46 7.52
N LEU A 217 6.22 -4.14 7.31
CA LEU A 217 7.13 -3.39 6.45
C LEU A 217 8.58 -3.54 6.92
N ALA A 218 8.86 -3.33 8.20
CA ALA A 218 10.21 -3.46 8.74
C ALA A 218 10.75 -4.88 8.56
N ARG A 219 9.99 -5.91 8.95
CA ARG A 219 10.41 -7.30 8.78
C ARG A 219 10.76 -7.64 7.34
N CYS A 220 9.90 -7.26 6.39
CA CYS A 220 10.02 -7.70 5.00
C CYS A 220 10.96 -6.84 4.15
N LEU A 221 11.17 -5.59 4.56
CA LEU A 221 12.10 -4.68 3.88
C LEU A 221 13.46 -4.58 4.60
N GLY A 222 13.68 -5.35 5.66
CA GLY A 222 14.97 -5.42 6.36
C GLY A 222 15.25 -4.27 7.32
N GLY A 223 14.20 -3.67 7.89
CA GLY A 223 14.27 -2.80 9.04
C GLY A 223 14.46 -3.55 10.35
N LYS A 224 14.52 -2.79 11.45
CA LYS A 224 14.59 -3.31 12.82
C LYS A 224 13.20 -3.68 13.32
N GLU A 225 13.15 -4.63 14.24
CA GLU A 225 11.92 -4.97 14.94
C GLU A 225 11.39 -3.74 15.70
N MET A 226 10.07 -3.54 15.64
CA MET A 226 9.43 -2.46 16.37
C MET A 226 9.53 -2.72 17.88
N PRO A 227 9.83 -1.70 18.70
CA PRO A 227 9.91 -1.85 20.14
C PRO A 227 8.63 -2.37 20.80
#